data_AF-A0A7J6CPW3-F1
#
_entry.id   AF-A0A7J6CPW3-F1
#
_cell.length_a   1.000
_cell.length_b   1.000
_cell.length_c   1.000
_cell.angle_alpha   90.00
_cell.angle_beta   90.00
_cell.angle_gamma   90.00
#
_symmetry.space_group_name_H-M   'P 1'
#
loop_
_entity.id
_entity.type
_entity.pdbx_description
1 polymer ?
#
loop_
_entity_poly.entity_id
_entity_poly.type
_entity_poly.pdbx_seq_one_letter_code
_entity_poly.pdbx_strand_id
1 'polypeptide(L)'
;MDSDAGHESEEVGASDGADCSPNNPTEDIKDIKVFGRLALAGQKKTQYVVSKEEIQRRIEGESMSSNVFRDLLGGRKNNLPEIVLTLPKKIKTKTSIFSALTEGEASDLAIGLTKSLCQNVSPELVRKDISDQSAEVTRTTLASVHANLQSGLDSTSPFSLLTHTFGPQAVDGVLGFIIESLK
;
A
#
# COMPACT_ATOMS: atom_id res chain seq x y z
N MET A 1 -60.12 32.14 3.08
CA MET A 1 -60.84 32.08 4.37
C MET A 1 -61.67 30.83 4.31
N ASP A 2 -61.29 29.84 5.13
CA ASP A 2 -61.95 28.60 5.57
C ASP A 2 -60.82 27.86 6.33
N SER A 3 -60.71 28.02 7.67
CA SER A 3 -61.18 27.08 8.73
C SER A 3 -60.52 25.68 8.57
N ASP A 4 -59.88 25.02 9.53
CA ASP A 4 -60.13 24.90 10.98
C ASP A 4 -58.95 24.14 11.66
N ALA A 5 -58.91 24.18 13.00
CA ALA A 5 -58.04 23.48 13.96
C ALA A 5 -58.09 21.93 13.84
N GLY A 6 -57.28 21.05 14.45
CA GLY A 6 -56.39 21.04 15.60
C GLY A 6 -56.62 19.71 16.39
N HIS A 7 -55.55 19.00 16.80
CA HIS A 7 -55.50 17.82 17.71
C HIS A 7 -56.16 16.51 17.19
N GLU A 8 -55.76 15.27 17.48
CA GLU A 8 -54.95 14.66 18.55
C GLU A 8 -54.42 13.26 18.10
N SER A 9 -53.49 12.70 18.87
CA SER A 9 -52.65 11.51 18.65
C SER A 9 -53.35 10.16 18.45
N GLU A 10 -52.69 9.24 17.75
CA GLU A 10 -52.71 7.81 18.09
C GLU A 10 -51.41 7.13 17.63
N GLU A 11 -50.67 6.58 18.59
CA GLU A 11 -49.55 5.65 18.37
C GLU A 11 -50.09 4.28 17.99
N VAL A 12 -49.61 3.68 16.90
CA VAL A 12 -49.46 2.22 16.81
C VAL A 12 -48.24 1.90 15.94
N GLY A 13 -47.28 1.20 16.54
CA GLY A 13 -46.00 0.87 15.92
C GLY A 13 -46.02 -0.31 14.95
N ALA A 14 -44.95 -0.39 14.17
CA ALA A 14 -44.25 -1.59 13.73
C ALA A 14 -42.94 -1.06 13.12
N SER A 15 -41.80 -1.30 13.76
CA SER A 15 -40.88 -2.34 13.30
C SER A 15 -40.77 -2.35 11.79
N ASP A 16 -39.79 -1.64 11.26
CA ASP A 16 -38.77 -2.25 10.41
C ASP A 16 -37.58 -1.31 10.39
N GLY A 17 -36.67 -1.56 11.34
CA GLY A 17 -35.30 -1.11 11.20
C GLY A 17 -34.76 -1.74 9.93
N ALA A 18 -34.86 -1.01 8.82
CA ALA A 18 -33.96 -1.19 7.69
C ALA A 18 -32.58 -0.75 8.17
N ASP A 19 -31.95 -1.64 8.94
CA ASP A 19 -30.52 -1.69 9.12
C ASP A 19 -29.92 -2.04 7.75
N CYS A 20 -29.96 -1.07 6.85
CA CYS A 20 -29.11 -1.04 5.67
C CYS A 20 -27.70 -0.73 6.17
N SER A 21 -27.14 -1.66 6.95
CA SER A 21 -25.70 -1.80 7.04
C SER A 21 -25.20 -1.88 5.59
N PRO A 22 -24.36 -0.94 5.14
CA PRO A 22 -23.78 -1.06 3.82
C PRO A 22 -22.92 -2.32 3.89
N ASN A 23 -23.35 -3.38 3.22
CA ASN A 23 -22.55 -4.58 3.03
C ASN A 23 -21.16 -4.11 2.62
N ASN A 24 -20.20 -4.20 3.54
CA ASN A 24 -18.83 -3.86 3.22
C ASN A 24 -18.42 -4.97 2.24
N PRO A 25 -18.16 -4.68 0.95
CA PRO A 25 -18.09 -5.69 -0.12
C PRO A 25 -16.88 -6.64 0.00
N THR A 26 -16.25 -6.65 1.18
CA THR A 26 -14.91 -7.07 1.48
C THR A 26 -14.86 -8.05 2.65
N GLU A 27 -16.00 -8.31 3.32
CA GLU A 27 -16.07 -9.24 4.45
C GLU A 27 -15.63 -10.67 4.10
N ASP A 28 -15.88 -11.14 2.87
CA ASP A 28 -15.54 -12.50 2.41
C ASP A 28 -14.22 -12.63 1.63
N ILE A 29 -13.39 -11.59 1.58
CA ILE A 29 -12.12 -11.64 0.83
C ILE A 29 -11.13 -12.55 1.56
N LYS A 30 -10.77 -13.67 0.90
CA LYS A 30 -9.71 -14.59 1.34
C LYS A 30 -8.35 -14.19 0.77
N ASP A 31 -7.30 -14.53 1.51
CA ASP A 31 -5.92 -14.44 1.06
C ASP A 31 -5.68 -15.25 -0.22
N ILE A 32 -4.90 -14.68 -1.15
CA ILE A 32 -4.64 -15.27 -2.46
C ILE A 32 -3.16 -15.57 -2.60
N LYS A 33 -2.82 -16.82 -2.90
CA LYS A 33 -1.46 -17.20 -3.27
C LYS A 33 -1.21 -16.88 -4.73
N VAL A 34 -0.18 -16.09 -4.99
CA VAL A 34 0.23 -15.70 -6.34
C VAL A 34 1.73 -15.93 -6.54
N PHE A 35 2.15 -16.12 -7.78
CA PHE A 35 3.57 -16.19 -8.10
C PHE A 35 4.13 -14.80 -8.36
N GLY A 36 5.29 -14.51 -7.79
CA GLY A 36 6.05 -13.30 -8.06
C GLY A 36 6.32 -13.11 -9.55
N ARG A 37 6.40 -11.85 -9.95
CA ARG A 37 6.71 -11.42 -11.31
C ARG A 37 8.21 -11.35 -11.55
N LEU A 38 8.95 -10.88 -10.57
CA LEU A 38 10.39 -10.79 -10.54
C LEU A 38 10.94 -12.16 -10.17
N ALA A 39 11.67 -12.78 -11.09
CA ALA A 39 12.42 -14.00 -10.83
C ALA A 39 13.78 -13.90 -11.51
N LEU A 40 14.82 -14.33 -10.80
CA LEU A 40 16.14 -14.47 -11.40
C LEU A 40 16.11 -15.64 -12.39
N ALA A 41 16.79 -15.47 -13.52
CA ALA A 41 16.88 -16.51 -14.55
C ALA A 41 17.42 -17.82 -13.93
N GLY A 42 16.69 -18.91 -14.11
CA GLY A 42 17.05 -20.23 -13.56
C GLY A 42 16.55 -20.50 -12.14
N GLN A 43 15.85 -19.56 -11.48
CA GLN A 43 15.21 -19.80 -10.18
C GLN A 43 13.71 -20.01 -10.30
N LYS A 44 13.14 -20.78 -9.36
CA LYS A 44 11.68 -20.91 -9.23
C LYS A 44 11.10 -19.57 -8.80
N LYS A 45 9.95 -19.20 -9.38
CA LYS A 45 9.20 -18.01 -8.95
C LYS A 45 8.80 -18.15 -7.48
N THR A 46 9.14 -17.15 -6.68
CA THR A 46 8.69 -17.03 -5.29
C THR A 46 7.16 -16.97 -5.26
N GLN A 47 6.55 -17.57 -4.25
CA GLN A 47 5.11 -17.43 -4.00
C GLN A 47 4.89 -16.37 -2.93
N TYR A 48 3.96 -15.47 -3.20
CA TYR A 48 3.53 -14.43 -2.29
C TYR A 48 2.07 -14.64 -1.90
N VAL A 49 1.70 -14.11 -0.73
CA VAL A 49 0.32 -14.05 -0.28
C VAL A 49 -0.13 -12.60 -0.43
N VAL A 50 -1.19 -12.40 -1.22
CA VAL A 50 -1.90 -11.13 -1.31
C VAL A 50 -3.00 -11.17 -0.25
N SER A 51 -2.85 -10.35 0.79
CA SER A 51 -3.78 -10.34 1.92
C SER A 51 -5.07 -9.59 1.59
N LYS A 52 -6.10 -9.80 2.41
CA LYS A 52 -7.34 -9.02 2.35
C LYS A 52 -7.09 -7.51 2.39
N GLU A 53 -6.17 -7.05 3.24
CA GLU A 53 -5.83 -5.63 3.40
C GLU A 53 -5.17 -5.06 2.15
N GLU A 54 -4.27 -5.82 1.52
CA GLU A 54 -3.68 -5.42 0.25
C GLU A 54 -4.78 -5.29 -0.82
N ILE A 55 -5.68 -6.27 -0.92
CA ILE A 55 -6.79 -6.25 -1.88
C ILE A 55 -7.65 -5.01 -1.66
N GLN A 56 -7.99 -4.71 -0.41
CA GLN A 56 -8.75 -3.53 -0.05
C GLN A 56 -8.05 -2.23 -0.49
N ARG A 57 -6.77 -2.10 -0.16
CA ARG A 57 -5.96 -0.92 -0.48
C ARG A 57 -5.84 -0.68 -1.98
N ARG A 58 -5.63 -1.75 -2.76
CA ARG A 58 -5.57 -1.71 -4.22
C ARG A 58 -6.91 -1.25 -4.83
N ILE A 59 -8.03 -1.70 -4.28
CA ILE A 59 -9.36 -1.33 -4.79
C ILE A 59 -9.70 0.12 -4.41
N GLU A 60 -9.61 0.46 -3.14
CA GLU A 60 -10.12 1.72 -2.60
C GLU A 60 -9.10 2.85 -2.65
N GLY A 61 -7.84 2.58 -2.28
CA GLY A 61 -6.78 3.58 -2.26
C GLY A 61 -6.27 3.92 -3.66
N GLU A 62 -6.01 2.89 -4.47
CA GLU A 62 -5.41 3.05 -5.80
C GLU A 62 -6.43 3.19 -6.93
N SER A 63 -7.70 2.88 -6.67
CA SER A 63 -8.75 2.83 -7.69
C SER A 63 -8.39 1.87 -8.84
N MET A 64 -7.92 0.67 -8.47
CA MET A 64 -7.44 -0.31 -9.44
C MET A 64 -8.58 -0.93 -10.25
N SER A 65 -8.45 -0.86 -11.57
CA SER A 65 -9.42 -1.51 -12.47
C SER A 65 -9.35 -3.02 -12.37
N SER A 66 -10.44 -3.71 -12.71
CA SER A 66 -10.48 -5.18 -12.77
C SER A 66 -9.36 -5.76 -13.64
N ASN A 67 -9.00 -5.10 -14.75
CA ASN A 67 -7.93 -5.60 -15.63
C ASN A 67 -6.55 -5.56 -14.95
N VAL A 68 -6.19 -4.43 -14.34
CA VAL A 68 -4.89 -4.29 -13.66
C VAL A 68 -4.80 -5.25 -12.48
N PHE A 69 -5.89 -5.38 -11.72
CA PHE A 69 -5.96 -6.29 -10.58
C PHE A 69 -5.83 -7.76 -11.00
N ARG A 70 -6.51 -8.14 -12.08
CA ARG A 70 -6.39 -9.48 -12.68
C ARG A 70 -4.98 -9.80 -13.11
N ASP A 71 -4.32 -8.83 -13.73
CA ASP A 71 -2.94 -8.98 -14.13
C ASP A 71 -2.06 -9.19 -12.89
N LEU A 72 -2.21 -8.36 -11.84
CA LEU A 72 -1.47 -8.49 -10.58
C LEU A 72 -1.57 -9.91 -10.00
N LEU A 73 -2.78 -10.45 -9.90
CA LEU A 73 -3.01 -11.77 -9.30
C LEU A 73 -2.53 -12.94 -10.17
N GLY A 74 -2.32 -12.74 -11.48
CA GLY A 74 -1.88 -13.79 -12.41
C GLY A 74 -2.82 -15.01 -12.48
N GLY A 75 -4.04 -14.87 -11.97
CA GLY A 75 -5.00 -15.96 -11.75
C GLY A 75 -5.96 -16.18 -12.92
N ARG A 76 -6.45 -17.42 -13.06
CA ARG A 76 -7.65 -17.70 -13.87
C ARG A 76 -8.86 -17.04 -13.19
N LYS A 77 -9.85 -16.59 -13.98
CA LYS A 77 -11.04 -15.86 -13.47
C LYS A 77 -11.69 -16.53 -12.25
N ASN A 78 -11.70 -17.86 -12.21
CA ASN A 78 -12.36 -18.65 -11.17
C ASN A 78 -11.65 -18.61 -9.80
N ASN A 79 -10.41 -18.11 -9.73
CA ASN A 79 -9.63 -18.02 -8.50
C ASN A 79 -9.55 -16.59 -7.96
N LEU A 80 -10.28 -15.64 -8.57
CA LEU A 80 -10.26 -14.25 -8.19
C LEU A 80 -11.43 -13.97 -7.24
N PRO A 81 -11.26 -13.08 -6.24
CA PRO A 81 -12.36 -12.61 -5.41
C PRO A 81 -13.47 -12.01 -6.26
N GLU A 82 -14.71 -12.21 -5.86
CA GLU A 82 -15.87 -11.73 -6.60
C GLU A 82 -15.87 -10.20 -6.76
N ILE A 83 -15.40 -9.47 -5.75
CA ILE A 83 -15.21 -8.02 -5.82
C ILE A 83 -14.32 -7.61 -7.01
N VAL A 84 -13.28 -8.38 -7.35
CA VAL A 84 -12.40 -8.08 -8.50
C VAL A 84 -13.14 -8.25 -9.83
N LEU A 85 -14.13 -9.15 -9.88
CA LEU A 85 -14.94 -9.41 -11.07
C LEU A 85 -16.02 -8.35 -11.28
N THR A 86 -16.47 -7.68 -10.22
CA THR A 86 -17.51 -6.64 -10.27
C THR A 86 -16.96 -5.23 -10.52
N LEU A 87 -15.65 -5.02 -10.33
CA LEU A 87 -15.00 -3.73 -10.60
C LEU A 87 -15.08 -3.30 -12.08
N PRO A 88 -15.13 -1.98 -12.35
CA PRO A 88 -15.03 -1.46 -13.71
C PRO A 88 -13.78 -1.97 -14.44
N LYS A 89 -13.96 -2.43 -15.69
CA LYS A 89 -12.85 -2.93 -16.52
C LYS A 89 -11.82 -1.86 -16.87
N LYS A 90 -12.26 -0.60 -16.98
CA LYS A 90 -11.42 0.55 -17.33
C LYS A 90 -11.80 1.71 -16.42
N ILE A 91 -10.89 2.11 -15.56
CA ILE A 91 -10.96 3.33 -14.74
C ILE A 91 -9.55 3.94 -14.71
N LYS A 92 -9.46 5.24 -14.46
CA LYS A 92 -8.16 5.92 -14.27
C LYS A 92 -7.57 5.47 -12.94
N THR A 93 -6.76 4.42 -12.97
CA THR A 93 -6.07 3.90 -11.79
C THR A 93 -4.87 4.77 -11.43
N LYS A 94 -4.62 4.96 -10.14
CA LYS A 94 -3.42 5.61 -9.60
C LYS A 94 -2.26 4.60 -9.53
N THR A 95 -1.91 3.98 -10.66
CA THR A 95 -0.84 2.95 -10.72
C THR A 95 0.54 3.52 -11.03
N SER A 96 1.58 2.90 -10.50
CA SER A 96 2.95 2.96 -11.04
C SER A 96 3.42 1.60 -11.54
N ILE A 97 4.67 1.53 -11.99
CA ILE A 97 5.35 0.28 -12.34
C ILE A 97 5.37 -0.74 -11.18
N PHE A 98 5.41 -0.25 -9.93
CA PHE A 98 5.43 -1.11 -8.75
C PHE A 98 4.04 -1.63 -8.38
N SER A 99 2.96 -1.06 -8.93
CA SER A 99 1.58 -1.56 -8.72
C SER A 99 1.41 -2.99 -9.24
N ALA A 100 2.27 -3.40 -10.17
CA ALA A 100 2.28 -4.74 -10.73
C ALA A 100 2.86 -5.80 -9.78
N LEU A 101 3.58 -5.38 -8.73
CA LEU A 101 4.15 -6.27 -7.71
C LEU A 101 3.16 -6.42 -6.56
N THR A 102 3.16 -7.56 -5.88
CA THR A 102 2.46 -7.69 -4.60
C THR A 102 3.19 -6.94 -3.49
N GLU A 103 2.53 -6.66 -2.36
CA GLU A 103 3.18 -5.99 -1.23
C GLU A 103 4.41 -6.75 -0.73
N GLY A 104 4.32 -8.09 -0.69
CA GLY A 104 5.44 -8.96 -0.31
C GLY A 104 6.60 -8.89 -1.32
N GLU A 105 6.30 -8.93 -2.61
CA GLU A 105 7.32 -8.84 -3.66
C GLU A 105 7.99 -7.46 -3.70
N ALA A 106 7.21 -6.40 -3.55
CA ALA A 106 7.71 -5.03 -3.45
C ALA A 106 8.59 -4.84 -2.20
N SER A 107 8.27 -5.50 -1.10
CA SER A 107 9.09 -5.48 0.12
C SER A 107 10.42 -6.21 -0.07
N ASP A 108 10.41 -7.40 -0.67
CA ASP A 108 11.64 -8.14 -1.00
C ASP A 108 12.55 -7.31 -1.93
N LEU A 109 11.96 -6.60 -2.90
CA LEU A 109 12.68 -5.71 -3.79
C LEU A 109 13.35 -4.55 -3.04
N ALA A 110 12.63 -3.93 -2.09
CA ALA A 110 13.20 -2.86 -1.26
C ALA A 110 14.35 -3.38 -0.38
N ILE A 111 14.18 -4.55 0.25
CA ILE A 111 15.25 -5.20 1.03
C ILE A 111 16.46 -5.50 0.13
N GLY A 112 16.23 -6.02 -1.08
CA GLY A 112 17.27 -6.29 -2.06
C GLY A 112 18.03 -5.02 -2.48
N LEU A 113 17.31 -3.92 -2.68
CA LEU A 113 17.89 -2.61 -2.96
C LEU A 113 18.79 -2.15 -1.80
N THR A 114 18.31 -2.20 -0.55
CA THR A 114 19.11 -1.80 0.62
C THR A 114 20.34 -2.67 0.79
N LYS A 115 20.21 -3.99 0.63
CA LYS A 115 21.37 -4.91 0.68
C LYS A 115 22.39 -4.58 -0.40
N SER A 116 21.92 -4.32 -1.63
CA SER A 116 22.80 -3.93 -2.74
C SER A 116 23.52 -2.62 -2.44
N LEU A 117 22.83 -1.63 -1.87
CA LEU A 117 23.43 -0.37 -1.44
C LEU A 117 24.56 -0.62 -0.43
N CYS A 118 24.28 -1.35 0.66
CA CYS A 118 25.27 -1.66 1.69
C CYS A 118 26.47 -2.48 1.19
N GLN A 119 26.28 -3.30 0.14
CA GLN A 119 27.34 -4.12 -0.44
C GLN A 119 28.23 -3.35 -1.42
N ASN A 120 27.66 -2.39 -2.16
CA ASN A 120 28.34 -1.75 -3.28
C ASN A 120 28.78 -0.32 -2.98
N VAL A 121 28.26 0.31 -1.93
CA VAL A 121 28.63 1.67 -1.53
C VAL A 121 29.32 1.63 -0.18
N SER A 122 30.59 2.05 -0.16
CA SER A 122 31.38 2.12 1.07
C SER A 122 30.93 3.32 1.92
N PRO A 123 30.69 3.13 3.23
CA PRO A 123 30.35 4.23 4.15
C PRO A 123 31.37 5.37 4.15
N GLU A 124 32.65 5.05 3.95
CA GLU A 124 33.74 6.02 3.87
C GLU A 124 33.59 6.98 2.69
N LEU A 125 32.98 6.52 1.58
CA LEU A 125 32.67 7.39 0.45
C LEU A 125 31.54 8.37 0.77
N VAL A 126 30.57 7.96 1.60
CA VAL A 126 29.46 8.82 2.04
C VAL A 126 29.97 9.90 3.00
N ARG A 127 30.91 9.55 3.89
CA ARG A 127 31.51 10.48 4.86
C ARG A 127 32.62 11.35 4.26
N LYS A 128 33.09 11.04 3.05
CA LYS A 128 34.24 11.72 2.45
C LYS A 128 34.06 13.24 2.46
N ASP A 129 35.09 13.93 2.94
CA ASP A 129 35.14 15.40 3.03
C ASP A 129 34.11 16.03 3.99
N ILE A 130 33.45 15.24 4.85
CA ILE A 130 32.56 15.70 5.92
C ILE A 130 33.31 15.69 7.26
N SER A 131 33.38 16.86 7.92
CA SER A 131 33.96 16.94 9.27
C SER A 131 33.10 16.21 10.30
N ASP A 132 33.68 15.73 11.40
CA ASP A 132 32.95 15.00 12.46
C ASP A 132 31.78 15.82 13.03
N GLN A 133 31.98 17.13 13.21
CA GLN A 133 30.92 18.02 13.68
C GLN A 133 29.77 18.12 12.67
N SER A 134 30.09 18.26 11.37
CA SER A 134 29.08 18.30 10.30
C SER A 134 28.36 16.96 10.16
N ALA A 135 29.08 15.84 10.29
CA ALA A 135 28.51 14.50 10.22
C ALA A 135 27.47 14.30 11.33
N GLU A 136 27.78 14.71 12.56
CA GLU A 136 26.86 14.58 13.70
C GLU A 136 25.58 15.41 13.53
N VAL A 137 25.71 16.67 13.07
CA VAL A 137 24.56 17.55 12.82
C VAL A 137 23.70 16.98 11.68
N THR A 138 24.31 16.54 10.59
CA THR A 138 23.60 15.94 9.45
C THR A 138 22.91 14.65 9.88
N ARG A 139 23.57 13.79 10.66
CA ARG A 139 23.00 12.55 11.20
C ARG A 139 21.75 12.81 12.03
N THR A 140 21.81 13.77 12.95
CA THR A 140 20.66 14.15 13.80
C THR A 140 19.51 14.71 12.98
N THR A 141 19.82 15.54 11.98
CA THR A 141 18.83 16.12 11.07
C THR A 141 18.14 15.03 10.24
N LEU A 142 18.93 14.12 9.64
CA LEU A 142 18.42 13.01 8.85
C LEU A 142 17.61 12.03 9.69
N ALA A 143 18.01 11.74 10.94
CA ALA A 143 17.22 10.92 11.85
C ALA A 143 15.85 11.54 12.14
N SER A 144 15.78 12.87 12.29
CA SER A 144 14.53 13.60 12.47
C SER A 144 13.66 13.56 11.22
N VAL A 145 14.25 13.76 10.03
CA VAL A 145 13.56 13.63 8.75
C VAL A 145 13.05 12.20 8.55
N HIS A 146 13.86 11.20 8.88
CA HIS A 146 13.51 9.79 8.77
C HIS A 146 12.31 9.45 9.65
N ALA A 147 12.31 9.87 10.91
CA ALA A 147 11.16 9.70 11.81
C ALA A 147 9.89 10.39 11.28
N ASN A 148 10.02 11.63 10.78
CA ASN A 148 8.89 12.36 10.18
C ASN A 148 8.34 11.62 8.96
N LEU A 149 9.20 11.10 8.09
CA LEU A 149 8.80 10.33 6.92
C LEU A 149 8.13 9.00 7.32
N GLN A 150 8.65 8.28 8.30
CA GLN A 150 8.00 7.07 8.81
C GLN A 150 6.57 7.35 9.32
N SER A 151 6.37 8.51 9.95
CA SER A 151 5.03 8.92 10.41
C SER A 151 4.10 9.39 9.29
N GLY A 152 4.66 9.98 8.21
CA GLY A 152 3.88 10.59 7.12
C GLY A 152 3.70 9.72 5.87
N LEU A 153 4.46 8.64 5.72
CA LEU A 153 4.34 7.68 4.62
C LEU A 153 3.33 6.57 4.97
N ASP A 154 2.14 6.98 5.39
CA ASP A 154 1.03 6.08 5.67
C ASP A 154 0.34 5.56 4.39
N SER A 155 -0.75 4.82 4.54
CA SER A 155 -1.53 4.26 3.42
C SER A 155 -2.27 5.30 2.57
N THR A 156 -2.35 6.54 3.02
CA THR A 156 -3.01 7.65 2.32
C THR A 156 -2.03 8.56 1.57
N SER A 157 -0.74 8.48 1.92
CA SER A 157 0.33 9.22 1.25
C SER A 157 0.32 8.96 -0.27
N PRO A 158 0.33 10.02 -1.11
CA PRO A 158 0.45 9.86 -2.56
C PRO A 158 1.70 9.10 -2.98
N PHE A 159 2.80 9.24 -2.24
CA PHE A 159 4.02 8.49 -2.51
C PHE A 159 3.79 6.99 -2.27
N SER A 160 3.27 6.61 -1.10
CA SER A 160 2.94 5.22 -0.77
C SER A 160 1.97 4.59 -1.77
N LEU A 161 0.93 5.32 -2.19
CA LEU A 161 -0.03 4.84 -3.20
C LEU A 161 0.61 4.63 -4.58
N LEU A 162 1.52 5.53 -4.97
CA LEU A 162 2.15 5.42 -6.27
C LEU A 162 3.19 4.31 -6.26
N THR A 163 4.07 4.25 -5.28
CA THR A 163 5.22 3.32 -5.29
C THR A 163 4.93 1.97 -4.67
N HIS A 164 3.77 1.80 -4.03
CA HIS A 164 3.47 0.62 -3.20
C HIS A 164 4.46 0.53 -2.05
N THR A 165 4.35 -0.52 -1.24
CA THR A 165 5.25 -0.81 -0.10
C THR A 165 6.74 -0.66 -0.43
N PHE A 166 7.14 -0.84 -1.70
CA PHE A 166 8.51 -0.61 -2.16
C PHE A 166 9.03 0.78 -1.82
N GLY A 167 8.32 1.86 -2.15
CA GLY A 167 8.87 3.22 -2.02
C GLY A 167 9.17 3.62 -0.58
N PRO A 168 8.20 3.52 0.36
CA PRO A 168 8.45 3.81 1.76
C PRO A 168 9.60 2.98 2.34
N GLN A 169 9.66 1.69 2.04
CA GLN A 169 10.75 0.82 2.51
C GLN A 169 12.10 1.13 1.85
N ALA A 170 12.11 1.50 0.56
CA ALA A 170 13.32 1.91 -0.14
C ALA A 170 13.89 3.20 0.44
N VAL A 171 13.03 4.19 0.71
CA VAL A 171 13.42 5.44 1.38
C VAL A 171 13.95 5.16 2.78
N ASP A 172 13.25 4.32 3.55
CA ASP A 172 13.67 3.87 4.88
C ASP A 172 15.08 3.26 4.86
N GLY A 173 15.32 2.32 3.94
CA GLY A 173 16.61 1.67 3.78
C GLY A 173 17.74 2.61 3.33
N VAL A 174 17.45 3.55 2.41
CA VAL A 174 18.45 4.55 1.95
C VAL A 174 18.81 5.51 3.07
N LEU A 175 17.81 6.04 3.79
CA LEU A 175 18.06 6.95 4.91
C LEU A 175 18.79 6.24 6.05
N GLY A 176 18.39 5.02 6.39
CA GLY A 176 19.08 4.19 7.37
C GLY A 176 20.56 3.98 7.00
N PHE A 177 20.85 3.66 5.74
CA PHE A 177 22.23 3.52 5.25
C PHE A 177 23.04 4.83 5.40
N ILE A 178 22.47 5.97 5.01
CA ILE A 178 23.18 7.27 5.09
C ILE A 178 23.41 7.66 6.55
N ILE A 179 22.40 7.53 7.41
CA ILE A 179 22.50 7.82 8.85
C ILE A 179 23.60 6.97 9.49
N GLU A 180 23.66 5.68 9.15
CA GLU A 180 24.68 4.77 9.66
C GLU A 180 26.07 5.14 9.17
N SER A 181 26.19 5.55 7.90
CA SER A 181 27.47 5.94 7.30
C SER A 181 28.04 7.25 7.86
N LEU A 182 27.21 8.04 8.53
CA LEU A 182 27.60 9.30 9.18
C LEU A 182 27.98 9.14 10.67
N LYS A 183 27.89 7.92 11.24
CA LYS A 183 28.46 7.62 12.56
C LYS A 183 29.97 7.63 12.49
#